data_AF-A0A241XE49-F1
#
_entry.id   AF-A0A241XE49-F1
#
_cell.length_a   1.000
_cell.length_b   1.000
_cell.length_c   1.000
_cell.angle_alpha   90.00
_cell.angle_beta   90.00
_cell.angle_gamma   90.00
#
_symmetry.space_group_name_H-M   'P 1'
#
loop_
_entity.id
_entity.type
_entity.pdbx_description
1 polymer ?
#
loop_
_entity_poly.entity_id
_entity_poly.type
_entity_poly.pdbx_seq_one_letter_code
_entity_poly.pdbx_strand_id
1 'polypeptide(L)'
;MATVTHVLSGAGEPLDPPPSIGAHYVNTNNGALYLAKGTASGADWVKLGSGGGSAPSEVLHVNTDGQFLLEPQHSFVEARLFAIPELGTAAIGIDPSTSRQFDLNLRTAAPSGQQLQIRVTSGELPGGMSIVGTSRQWAVQESYGFVINANDLNGEVWARVYFDADELTLSMLVFSDVPNA
;
A
#
# COMPACT_ATOMS: atom_id res chain seq x y z
N MET A 1 49.53 0.82 -1.46
CA MET A 1 48.39 1.46 -0.77
C MET A 1 47.37 0.37 -0.49
N ALA A 2 46.93 0.19 0.76
CA ALA A 2 45.91 -0.80 1.10
C ALA A 2 44.53 -0.24 0.74
N THR A 3 43.76 -0.97 -0.06
CA THR A 3 42.37 -0.64 -0.37
C THR A 3 41.54 -0.93 0.87
N VAL A 4 41.01 0.10 1.52
CA VAL A 4 40.07 -0.09 2.63
C VAL A 4 38.67 -0.23 2.05
N THR A 5 38.17 -1.45 2.00
CA THR A 5 36.79 -1.74 1.60
C THR A 5 35.88 -1.56 2.81
N HIS A 6 35.09 -0.48 2.82
CA HIS A 6 34.16 -0.17 3.91
C HIS A 6 32.81 -0.87 3.76
N VAL A 7 32.50 -1.46 2.61
CA VAL A 7 31.21 -2.14 2.37
C VAL A 7 31.48 -3.60 2.02
N LEU A 8 30.99 -4.50 2.86
CA LEU A 8 31.15 -5.94 2.76
C LEU A 8 29.80 -6.60 2.57
N SER A 9 29.81 -7.80 2.00
CA SER A 9 28.62 -8.63 1.86
C SER A 9 28.98 -10.11 1.95
N GLY A 10 28.09 -10.92 2.49
CA GLY A 10 28.27 -12.38 2.53
C GLY A 10 27.01 -13.12 2.95
N ALA A 11 27.03 -14.43 2.79
CA ALA A 11 25.94 -15.30 3.19
C ALA A 11 26.01 -15.57 4.70
N GLY A 12 25.09 -15.01 5.49
CA GLY A 12 25.03 -15.21 6.93
C GLY A 12 25.48 -14.01 7.75
N GLU A 13 25.48 -14.15 9.08
CA GLU A 13 25.94 -13.11 9.99
C GLU A 13 27.46 -13.01 9.94
N PRO A 14 28.05 -11.80 9.99
CA PRO A 14 29.49 -11.64 9.87
C PRO A 14 30.20 -12.14 11.14
N LEU A 15 31.06 -13.17 10.98
CA LEU A 15 31.80 -13.78 12.09
C LEU A 15 33.25 -13.26 12.20
N ASP A 16 33.81 -12.75 11.11
CA ASP A 16 35.16 -12.21 11.08
C ASP A 16 35.20 -10.77 11.66
N PRO A 17 36.31 -10.37 12.29
CA PRO A 17 36.49 -9.01 12.77
C PRO A 17 36.30 -7.99 11.63
N PRO A 18 35.61 -6.86 11.87
CA PRO A 18 35.47 -5.83 10.86
C PRO A 18 36.83 -5.27 10.39
N PRO A 19 36.98 -4.92 9.10
CA PRO A 19 38.23 -4.35 8.58
C PRO A 19 38.47 -2.92 9.07
N SER A 20 37.44 -2.21 9.51
CA SER A 20 37.51 -0.86 10.08
C SER A 20 36.27 -0.54 10.93
N ILE A 21 36.42 0.39 11.87
CA ILE A 21 35.26 1.02 12.53
C ILE A 21 34.44 1.76 11.48
N GLY A 22 33.12 1.61 11.51
CA GLY A 22 32.21 2.19 10.52
C GLY A 22 32.10 1.38 9.22
N ALA A 23 32.72 0.20 9.12
CA ALA A 23 32.44 -0.72 8.03
C ALA A 23 30.97 -1.15 8.06
N HIS A 24 30.37 -1.30 6.87
CA HIS A 24 29.02 -1.78 6.64
C HIS A 24 29.08 -3.22 6.14
N TYR A 25 28.19 -4.07 6.64
CA TYR A 25 28.04 -5.44 6.13
C TYR A 25 26.59 -5.73 5.78
N VAL A 26 26.37 -6.37 4.63
CA VAL A 26 25.06 -6.85 4.18
C VAL A 26 25.05 -8.37 4.16
N ASN A 27 24.21 -8.99 4.98
CA ASN A 27 23.94 -10.42 4.92
C ASN A 27 23.05 -10.71 3.71
N THR A 28 23.57 -11.39 2.69
CA THR A 28 22.83 -11.63 1.45
C THR A 28 21.72 -12.69 1.57
N ASN A 29 21.67 -13.47 2.65
CA ASN A 29 20.62 -14.47 2.85
C ASN A 29 19.29 -13.86 3.32
N ASN A 30 19.35 -12.74 4.05
CA ASN A 30 18.18 -12.11 4.67
C ASN A 30 18.25 -10.57 4.68
N GLY A 31 19.15 -10.01 3.88
CA GLY A 31 19.52 -8.59 3.77
C GLY A 31 19.83 -7.87 5.09
N ALA A 32 20.11 -8.58 6.18
CA ALA A 32 20.45 -7.93 7.44
C ALA A 32 21.66 -6.99 7.30
N LEU A 33 21.50 -5.78 7.81
CA LEU A 33 22.50 -4.71 7.77
C LEU A 33 23.22 -4.66 9.11
N TYR A 34 24.54 -4.57 9.06
CA TYR A 34 25.40 -4.46 10.24
C TYR A 34 26.37 -3.28 10.08
N LEU A 35 26.69 -2.63 11.19
CA LEU A 35 27.67 -1.55 11.30
C LEU A 35 28.73 -1.92 12.32
N ALA A 36 30.00 -1.73 11.96
CA ALA A 36 31.12 -2.03 12.84
C ALA A 36 31.36 -0.93 13.87
N LYS A 37 31.42 -1.29 15.16
CA LYS A 37 31.82 -0.40 16.26
C LYS A 37 33.28 -0.58 16.72
N GLY A 38 33.96 -1.60 16.20
CA GLY A 38 35.30 -2.04 16.58
C GLY A 38 35.90 -2.93 15.49
N THR A 39 37.12 -3.44 15.69
CA THR A 39 37.84 -4.30 14.72
C THR A 39 38.54 -5.49 15.39
N ALA A 40 38.23 -5.76 16.65
CA ALA A 40 38.91 -6.77 17.45
C ALA A 40 38.31 -8.17 17.27
N SER A 41 37.00 -8.27 17.02
CA SER A 41 36.31 -9.55 16.85
C SER A 41 35.03 -9.42 16.02
N GLY A 42 34.46 -10.55 15.57
CA GLY A 42 33.13 -10.55 14.92
C GLY A 42 32.01 -9.98 15.78
N ALA A 43 32.16 -9.96 17.11
CA ALA A 43 31.20 -9.33 18.01
C ALA A 43 31.17 -7.78 17.92
N ASP A 44 32.10 -7.18 17.18
CA ASP A 44 32.10 -5.75 16.89
C ASP A 44 31.13 -5.34 15.78
N TRP A 45 30.49 -6.31 15.13
CA TRP A 45 29.35 -6.05 14.25
C TRP A 45 28.07 -5.81 15.06
N VAL A 46 27.47 -4.64 14.87
CA VAL A 46 26.16 -4.30 15.45
C VAL A 46 25.10 -4.44 14.38
N LYS A 47 24.12 -5.31 14.60
CA LYS A 47 22.96 -5.46 13.71
C LYS A 47 22.09 -4.22 13.78
N LEU A 48 21.95 -3.51 12.66
CA LEU A 48 21.10 -2.33 12.53
C LEU A 48 19.66 -2.70 12.19
N GLY A 49 19.49 -3.80 11.45
CA GLY A 49 18.18 -4.31 11.06
C GLY A 49 18.32 -5.57 10.22
N SER A 50 17.27 -6.37 10.17
CA SER A 50 17.13 -7.45 9.20
C SER A 50 16.52 -6.87 7.92
N GLY A 51 17.33 -6.58 6.89
CA GLY A 51 16.83 -6.19 5.56
C GLY A 51 16.20 -7.37 4.82
N GLY A 52 15.18 -7.95 5.44
CA GLY A 52 14.48 -9.12 4.94
C GLY A 52 13.01 -9.14 5.33
N GLY A 53 12.51 -8.08 5.96
CA GLY A 53 11.11 -7.74 5.74
C GLY A 53 11.07 -7.12 4.35
N SER A 54 10.30 -7.68 3.41
CA SER A 54 9.76 -6.87 2.33
C SER A 54 9.33 -5.56 2.99
N ALA A 55 9.89 -4.41 2.59
CA ALA A 55 9.22 -3.17 2.89
C ALA A 55 7.78 -3.41 2.42
N PRO A 56 6.79 -3.38 3.33
CA PRO A 56 5.44 -3.75 2.95
C PRO A 56 5.06 -2.85 1.78
N SER A 57 4.59 -3.47 0.70
CA SER A 57 4.31 -2.78 -0.55
C SER A 57 3.50 -1.53 -0.23
N GLU A 58 3.93 -0.37 -0.73
CA GLU A 58 3.11 0.84 -0.66
C GLU A 58 1.79 0.67 -1.44
N VAL A 59 1.71 -0.38 -2.27
CA VAL A 59 0.52 -0.78 -3.02
C VAL A 59 -0.27 -1.84 -2.27
N LEU A 60 -1.52 -1.53 -1.93
CA LEU A 60 -2.54 -2.51 -1.59
C LEU A 60 -3.17 -3.07 -2.87
N HIS A 61 -3.08 -4.38 -3.07
CA HIS A 61 -3.71 -5.06 -4.21
C HIS A 61 -5.07 -5.62 -3.82
N VAL A 62 -6.12 -5.19 -4.52
CA VAL A 62 -7.48 -5.74 -4.40
C VAL A 62 -7.79 -6.55 -5.65
N ASN A 63 -7.70 -7.87 -5.54
CA ASN A 63 -7.78 -8.80 -6.67
C ASN A 63 -8.61 -10.07 -6.36
N THR A 64 -9.36 -10.06 -5.26
CA THR A 64 -10.29 -11.10 -4.85
C THR A 64 -11.40 -10.45 -4.03
N ASP A 65 -12.52 -11.15 -3.84
CA ASP A 65 -13.56 -10.76 -2.90
C ASP A 65 -13.08 -10.78 -1.44
N GLY A 66 -13.73 -9.99 -0.59
CA GLY A 66 -13.43 -9.94 0.85
C GLY A 66 -13.07 -8.55 1.37
N GLN A 67 -12.42 -8.52 2.53
CA GLN A 67 -12.08 -7.30 3.24
C GLN A 67 -10.57 -7.08 3.21
N PHE A 68 -10.16 -5.87 2.87
CA PHE A 68 -8.78 -5.42 2.85
C PHE A 68 -8.65 -4.23 3.79
N LEU A 69 -7.68 -4.25 4.70
CA LEU A 69 -7.45 -3.13 5.60
C LEU A 69 -6.41 -2.18 4.98
N LEU A 70 -6.75 -0.90 4.91
CA LEU A 70 -5.82 0.13 4.51
C LEU A 70 -4.86 0.44 5.66
N GLU A 71 -3.75 -0.26 5.74
CA GLU A 71 -2.70 -0.02 6.75
C GLU A 71 -1.84 1.22 6.44
N PRO A 72 -1.14 1.82 7.42
CA PRO A 72 -0.43 3.10 7.27
C PRO A 72 0.63 3.15 6.15
N GLN A 73 1.21 2.02 5.77
CA GLN A 73 2.20 1.95 4.68
C GLN A 73 1.60 2.15 3.29
N HIS A 74 0.28 1.92 3.12
CA HIS A 74 -0.33 1.97 1.81
C HIS A 74 -0.53 3.43 1.37
N SER A 75 0.17 3.82 0.31
CA SER A 75 0.02 5.12 -0.37
C SER A 75 -0.75 4.98 -1.68
N PHE A 76 -0.86 3.76 -2.20
CA PHE A 76 -1.52 3.43 -3.46
C PHE A 76 -2.41 2.18 -3.30
N VAL A 77 -3.55 2.18 -3.98
CA VAL A 77 -4.45 1.03 -4.05
C VAL A 77 -4.68 0.66 -5.51
N GLU A 78 -4.41 -0.59 -5.84
CA GLU A 78 -4.67 -1.16 -7.16
C GLU A 78 -5.83 -2.14 -7.07
N ALA A 79 -7.01 -1.75 -7.55
CA ALA A 79 -8.19 -2.62 -7.57
C ALA A 79 -8.43 -3.17 -8.98
N ARG A 80 -8.34 -4.50 -9.09
CA ARG A 80 -8.57 -5.28 -10.31
C ARG A 80 -9.92 -5.97 -10.17
N LEU A 81 -10.99 -5.26 -10.50
CA LEU A 81 -12.35 -5.79 -10.33
C LEU A 81 -12.62 -7.00 -11.23
N PHE A 82 -11.91 -7.11 -12.37
CA PHE A 82 -11.96 -8.30 -13.23
C PHE A 82 -11.34 -9.57 -12.62
N ALA A 83 -10.57 -9.43 -11.53
CA ALA A 83 -10.02 -10.58 -10.80
C ALA A 83 -10.95 -11.05 -9.66
N ILE A 84 -11.96 -10.24 -9.31
CA ILE A 84 -12.98 -10.59 -8.32
C ILE A 84 -14.00 -11.54 -8.98
N PRO A 85 -14.45 -12.61 -8.29
CA PRO A 85 -15.50 -13.50 -8.80
C PRO A 85 -16.76 -12.76 -9.24
N GLU A 86 -17.57 -13.36 -10.13
CA GLU A 86 -18.84 -12.77 -10.57
C GLU A 86 -19.74 -12.41 -9.39
N LEU A 87 -20.37 -11.23 -9.44
CA LEU A 87 -21.15 -10.66 -8.33
C LEU A 87 -20.36 -10.48 -7.01
N GLY A 88 -19.05 -10.69 -7.02
CA GLY A 88 -18.19 -10.59 -5.85
C GLY A 88 -18.00 -9.15 -5.38
N THR A 89 -17.77 -8.99 -4.08
CA THR A 89 -17.57 -7.68 -3.47
C THR A 89 -16.24 -7.66 -2.73
N ALA A 90 -15.41 -6.66 -3.03
CA ALA A 90 -14.27 -6.30 -2.21
C ALA A 90 -14.57 -5.03 -1.41
N ALA A 91 -14.02 -4.91 -0.21
CA ALA A 91 -14.06 -3.66 0.54
C ALA A 91 -12.67 -3.29 1.04
N ILE A 92 -12.32 -2.02 0.85
CA ILE A 92 -11.16 -1.37 1.44
C ILE A 92 -11.66 -0.65 2.70
N GLY A 93 -11.22 -1.15 3.85
CA GLY A 93 -11.51 -0.58 5.16
C GLY A 93 -10.50 0.49 5.54
N ILE A 94 -11.00 1.66 5.92
CA ILE A 94 -10.23 2.78 6.46
C ILE A 94 -10.47 2.80 7.98
N ASP A 95 -9.39 2.82 8.76
CA ASP A 95 -9.49 3.02 10.21
C ASP A 95 -9.99 4.45 10.49
N PRO A 96 -11.14 4.63 11.16
CA PRO A 96 -11.70 5.95 11.40
C PRO A 96 -10.89 6.79 12.41
N SER A 97 -9.89 6.22 13.10
CA SER A 97 -9.08 6.93 14.09
C SER A 97 -7.93 7.75 13.50
N THR A 98 -7.65 7.60 12.20
CA THR A 98 -6.52 8.29 11.55
C THR A 98 -6.88 8.80 10.17
N SER A 99 -6.57 10.07 9.89
CA SER A 99 -6.74 10.64 8.55
C SER A 99 -5.84 9.94 7.54
N ARG A 100 -6.35 9.75 6.31
CA ARG A 100 -5.65 9.00 5.26
C ARG A 100 -5.76 9.69 3.91
N GLN A 101 -4.70 9.54 3.14
CA GLN A 101 -4.67 9.87 1.72
C GLN A 101 -4.04 8.71 0.97
N PHE A 102 -4.65 8.31 -0.14
CA PHE A 102 -4.08 7.31 -1.03
C PHE A 102 -4.53 7.54 -2.48
N ASP A 103 -3.67 7.17 -3.41
CA ASP A 103 -3.99 7.10 -4.82
C ASP A 103 -4.67 5.78 -5.15
N LEU A 104 -5.56 5.79 -6.13
CA LEU A 104 -6.44 4.67 -6.48
C LEU A 104 -6.41 4.45 -8.00
N ASN A 105 -6.11 3.23 -8.42
CA ASN A 105 -6.38 2.76 -9.77
C ASN A 105 -7.44 1.65 -9.72
N LEU A 106 -8.55 1.85 -10.42
CA LEU A 106 -9.61 0.87 -10.60
C LEU A 106 -9.58 0.37 -12.04
N ARG A 107 -9.55 -0.95 -12.24
CA ARG A 107 -9.65 -1.56 -13.56
C ARG A 107 -10.73 -2.61 -13.60
N THR A 108 -11.51 -2.57 -14.67
CA THR A 108 -12.53 -3.57 -15.01
C THR A 108 -12.25 -4.12 -16.40
N ALA A 109 -12.66 -5.36 -16.63
CA ALA A 109 -12.62 -6.02 -17.93
C ALA A 109 -13.77 -7.01 -17.96
N ALA A 110 -14.70 -6.84 -18.89
CA ALA A 110 -15.93 -7.63 -19.00
C ALA A 110 -16.64 -7.82 -17.63
N PRO A 111 -17.03 -6.71 -16.96
CA PRO A 111 -17.61 -6.79 -15.62
C PRO A 111 -18.93 -7.60 -15.63
N SER A 112 -19.15 -8.37 -14.56
CA SER A 112 -20.31 -9.21 -14.32
C SER A 112 -20.86 -8.98 -12.90
N GLY A 113 -21.04 -7.71 -12.56
CA GLY A 113 -21.67 -7.24 -11.32
C GLY A 113 -20.76 -7.19 -10.09
N GLN A 114 -19.44 -7.21 -10.27
CA GLN A 114 -18.49 -6.99 -9.17
C GLN A 114 -18.68 -5.61 -8.55
N GLN A 115 -18.38 -5.50 -7.25
CA GLN A 115 -18.41 -4.23 -6.53
C GLN A 115 -17.13 -4.01 -5.74
N LEU A 116 -16.76 -2.73 -5.61
CA LEU A 116 -15.75 -2.28 -4.67
C LEU A 116 -16.38 -1.29 -3.70
N GLN A 117 -16.11 -1.48 -2.41
CA GLN A 117 -16.50 -0.56 -1.36
C GLN A 117 -15.24 0.11 -0.80
N ILE A 118 -15.25 1.43 -0.67
CA ILE A 118 -14.22 2.19 0.04
C ILE A 118 -14.92 2.82 1.23
N ARG A 119 -14.62 2.35 2.43
CA ARG A 119 -15.43 2.68 3.61
C ARG A 119 -14.63 2.77 4.88
N VAL A 120 -15.16 3.50 5.86
CA VAL A 120 -14.70 3.37 7.25
C VAL A 120 -15.05 1.98 7.79
N THR A 121 -14.17 1.43 8.63
CA THR A 121 -14.39 0.09 9.22
C THR A 121 -15.47 0.08 10.29
N SER A 122 -15.80 1.25 10.85
CA SER A 122 -16.89 1.43 11.81
C SER A 122 -17.39 2.88 11.80
N GLY A 123 -18.65 3.06 12.18
CA GLY A 123 -19.31 4.37 12.19
C GLY A 123 -19.84 4.82 10.83
N GLU A 124 -20.26 6.08 10.77
CA GLU A 124 -20.75 6.77 9.58
C GLU A 124 -19.87 8.01 9.31
N LEU A 125 -20.12 8.69 8.19
CA LEU A 125 -19.41 9.89 7.74
C LEU A 125 -20.30 11.15 7.86
N PRO A 126 -20.55 11.68 9.08
CA PRO A 126 -21.43 12.84 9.28
C PRO A 126 -20.88 14.13 8.69
N GLY A 127 -19.56 14.25 8.49
CA GLY A 127 -18.96 15.37 7.75
C GLY A 127 -19.29 15.35 6.27
N GLY A 128 -19.80 14.23 5.78
CA GLY A 128 -20.28 14.06 4.41
C GLY A 128 -19.24 13.44 3.48
N MET A 129 -19.67 13.29 2.24
CA MET A 129 -18.88 12.66 1.20
C MET A 129 -18.93 13.45 -0.09
N SER A 130 -17.84 13.41 -0.86
CA SER A 130 -17.80 14.06 -2.18
C SER A 130 -17.06 13.21 -3.21
N ILE A 131 -17.54 13.23 -4.45
CA ILE A 131 -16.82 12.69 -5.61
C ILE A 131 -16.75 13.83 -6.63
N VAL A 132 -15.54 14.22 -7.01
CA VAL A 132 -15.27 15.34 -7.92
C VAL A 132 -14.48 14.84 -9.12
N GLY A 133 -14.78 15.38 -10.31
CA GLY A 133 -14.03 15.06 -11.54
C GLY A 133 -14.53 13.83 -12.30
N THR A 134 -15.60 13.18 -11.84
CA THR A 134 -16.21 12.07 -12.60
C THR A 134 -17.03 12.59 -13.79
N SER A 135 -16.99 11.86 -14.90
CA SER A 135 -17.83 12.12 -16.09
C SER A 135 -19.02 11.16 -16.18
N ARG A 136 -19.03 10.10 -15.37
CA ARG A 136 -19.98 8.99 -15.40
C ARG A 136 -20.46 8.63 -13.98
N GLN A 137 -21.57 7.91 -13.88
CA GLN A 137 -22.19 7.52 -12.61
C GLN A 137 -21.86 6.06 -12.27
N TRP A 138 -20.61 5.79 -11.89
CA TRP A 138 -20.13 4.44 -11.53
C TRP A 138 -19.88 4.24 -10.03
N ALA A 139 -19.95 5.32 -9.25
CA ALA A 139 -19.87 5.29 -7.81
C ALA A 139 -21.06 6.00 -7.19
N VAL A 140 -21.56 5.41 -6.10
CA VAL A 140 -22.59 5.97 -5.24
C VAL A 140 -22.03 6.21 -3.84
N GLN A 141 -22.64 7.15 -3.14
CA GLN A 141 -22.30 7.49 -1.76
C GLN A 141 -23.28 6.79 -0.83
N GLU A 142 -22.75 6.10 0.17
CA GLU A 142 -23.48 5.41 1.25
C GLU A 142 -23.03 5.96 2.59
N SER A 143 -23.81 5.82 3.67
CA SER A 143 -23.49 6.48 4.96
C SER A 143 -22.09 6.17 5.54
N TYR A 144 -21.48 5.08 5.09
CA TYR A 144 -20.16 4.60 5.50
C TYR A 144 -19.05 4.77 4.45
N GLY A 145 -19.34 5.27 3.23
CA GLY A 145 -18.33 5.50 2.20
C GLY A 145 -18.85 5.39 0.76
N PHE A 146 -17.98 4.97 -0.16
CA PHE A 146 -18.29 4.84 -1.58
C PHE A 146 -18.54 3.39 -1.96
N VAL A 147 -19.53 3.17 -2.83
CA VAL A 147 -19.76 1.89 -3.50
C VAL A 147 -19.59 2.09 -4.99
N ILE A 148 -18.70 1.31 -5.59
CA ILE A 148 -18.34 1.36 -7.01
C ILE A 148 -18.90 0.11 -7.68
N ASN A 149 -19.66 0.30 -8.74
CA ASN A 149 -20.22 -0.79 -9.55
C ASN A 149 -19.34 -1.02 -10.77
N ALA A 150 -18.83 -2.26 -10.93
CA ALA A 150 -17.95 -2.59 -12.04
C ALA A 150 -18.64 -2.48 -13.41
N ASN A 151 -19.94 -2.77 -13.50
CA ASN A 151 -20.69 -2.70 -14.76
C ASN A 151 -20.84 -1.24 -15.22
N ASP A 152 -21.07 -0.32 -14.29
CA ASP A 152 -21.21 1.10 -14.60
C ASP A 152 -19.84 1.74 -14.89
N LEU A 153 -18.78 1.28 -14.22
CA LEU A 153 -17.42 1.75 -14.46
C LEU A 153 -16.90 1.31 -15.84
N ASN A 154 -17.03 0.01 -16.17
CA ASN A 154 -16.61 -0.63 -17.42
C ASN A 154 -15.48 0.11 -18.18
N GLY A 155 -14.32 0.19 -17.54
CA GLY A 155 -13.17 0.99 -17.94
C GLY A 155 -12.06 0.99 -16.89
N GLU A 156 -11.28 2.06 -16.92
CA GLU A 156 -10.21 2.37 -15.96
C GLU A 156 -10.43 3.75 -15.34
N VAL A 157 -10.22 3.85 -14.02
CA VAL A 157 -10.31 5.10 -13.26
C VAL A 157 -9.02 5.32 -12.48
N TRP A 158 -8.50 6.54 -12.55
CA TRP A 158 -7.44 7.03 -11.68
C TRP A 158 -7.99 8.14 -10.78
N ALA A 159 -7.82 7.99 -9.48
CA ALA A 159 -8.33 8.93 -8.48
C ALA A 159 -7.40 9.03 -7.28
N ARG A 160 -7.67 10.01 -6.42
CA ARG A 160 -7.13 10.12 -5.07
C ARG A 160 -8.26 10.19 -4.07
N VAL A 161 -8.13 9.44 -2.99
CA VAL A 161 -9.07 9.45 -1.87
C VAL A 161 -8.44 10.16 -0.68
N TYR A 162 -9.24 11.01 -0.03
CA TYR A 162 -8.92 11.71 1.20
C TYR A 162 -9.97 11.36 2.25
N PHE A 163 -9.51 10.85 3.39
CA PHE A 163 -10.31 10.64 4.58
C PHE A 163 -9.78 11.55 5.69
N ASP A 164 -10.66 12.36 6.26
CA ASP A 164 -10.37 13.18 7.43
C ASP A 164 -11.03 12.54 8.66
N ALA A 165 -10.21 12.10 9.63
CA ALA A 165 -10.70 11.47 10.86
C ALA A 165 -11.28 12.48 11.86
N ASP A 166 -10.85 13.74 11.82
CA ASP A 166 -11.33 14.78 12.73
C ASP A 166 -12.72 15.26 12.30
N GLU A 167 -12.94 15.41 10.99
CA GLU A 167 -14.23 15.84 10.44
C GLU A 167 -15.14 14.66 10.03
N LEU A 168 -14.61 13.44 9.96
CA LEU A 168 -15.28 12.25 9.42
C LEU A 168 -15.84 12.51 8.01
N THR A 169 -15.00 13.07 7.14
CA THR A 169 -15.29 13.30 5.73
C THR A 169 -14.55 12.30 4.84
N LEU A 170 -15.17 11.92 3.72
CA LEU A 170 -14.51 11.09 2.70
C LEU A 170 -14.70 11.72 1.33
N SER A 171 -13.60 12.05 0.67
CA SER A 171 -13.62 12.71 -0.64
C SER A 171 -12.81 11.94 -1.66
N MET A 172 -13.32 11.82 -2.88
CA MET A 172 -12.61 11.24 -4.02
C MET A 172 -12.45 12.27 -5.13
N LEU A 173 -11.19 12.55 -5.49
CA LEU A 173 -10.83 13.38 -6.63
C LEU A 173 -10.44 12.46 -7.79
N VAL A 174 -11.28 12.41 -8.83
CA VAL A 174 -11.07 11.61 -10.03
C VAL A 174 -10.23 12.42 -11.03
N PHE A 175 -9.08 11.86 -11.42
CA PHE A 175 -8.18 12.45 -12.41
C PHE A 175 -8.51 11.99 -13.83
N SER A 176 -8.94 10.75 -13.97
CA SER A 176 -9.24 10.11 -15.24
C SER A 176 -10.32 9.05 -15.06
N ASP A 177 -11.24 8.98 -16.02
CA ASP A 177 -12.37 8.06 -16.04
C ASP A 177 -12.64 7.64 -17.49
N VAL A 178 -11.99 6.55 -17.92
CA VAL A 178 -11.93 6.14 -19.33
C VAL A 178 -12.73 4.85 -19.53
N PRO A 179 -13.77 4.82 -20.38
CA PRO A 179 -14.49 3.59 -20.71
C PRO A 179 -13.61 2.62 -21.51
N ASN A 180 -13.85 1.32 -21.34
CA ASN A 180 -13.32 0.31 -22.25
C ASN A 180 -13.93 0.50 -23.65
N ALA A 181 -13.10 0.37 -24.68
CA ALA A 181 -13.50 0.47 -26.09
C ALA A 181 -14.26 -0.77 -26.58
#